data_AF-A0A958FPQ5-F1
#
_entry.id   AF-A0A958FPQ5-F1
#
_cell.length_a   1.000
_cell.length_b   1.000
_cell.length_c   1.000
_cell.angle_alpha   90.00
_cell.angle_beta   90.00
_cell.angle_gamma   90.00
#
_symmetry.space_group_name_H-M   'P 1'
#
loop_
_entity.id
_entity.type
_entity.pdbx_description
1 polymer ?
#
loop_
_entity_poly.entity_id
_entity_poly.type
_entity_poly.pdbx_seq_one_letter_code
_entity_poly.pdbx_strand_id
1 'polypeptide(L)'
;MKIKLRCLSILFAALCLPFVLSAQTGPHDMIIPPFTGSNYLNDIITGDTLANGDRVDLERVYWLERDGTYLVNSAIRNNGWDVRIRAIDGAGTRPLVYMTTNTSSGSFPGEIFRVVAGNVWIKDLILVGYVEAVPGEIGNIPSGLIRVDGVGFDLEIYGSILTQTRGQHIRTEGSCRLIRIQDCVFSNMGDLGRSNFGAGKAIDVRGTSVDSLVMVNNTFVNFQDRVIRHRSSTGAIGTLIFDHNTLVNGMSYHGTLALGWVGNDVKITNNLFLDSFVAGNDTDASRQAEFNESGESDAFGLPRMNWIFTVPN
;
A
#
# COMPACT_ATOMS: atom_id res chain seq x y z
N MET A 1 10.91 42.17 -57.86
CA MET A 1 11.61 41.77 -56.61
C MET A 1 10.95 40.50 -56.07
N LYS A 2 11.46 39.31 -56.45
CA LYS A 2 10.91 38.00 -56.05
C LYS A 2 11.88 37.37 -55.06
N ILE A 3 11.64 37.54 -53.76
CA ILE A 3 12.46 36.94 -52.71
C ILE A 3 11.72 35.71 -52.15
N LYS A 4 12.34 34.56 -52.44
CA LYS A 4 12.31 33.25 -51.78
C LYS A 4 11.29 33.06 -50.64
N LEU A 5 10.13 32.48 -50.99
CA LEU A 5 9.14 31.96 -50.04
C LEU A 5 9.05 30.43 -50.07
N ARG A 6 10.19 29.73 -50.20
CA ARG A 6 10.24 28.25 -50.29
C ARG A 6 11.14 27.57 -49.24
N CYS A 7 11.88 28.32 -48.42
CA CYS A 7 12.76 27.73 -47.40
C CYS A 7 12.17 27.76 -45.98
N LEU A 8 11.08 28.48 -45.72
CA LEU A 8 10.53 28.61 -44.37
C LEU A 8 9.56 27.47 -43.99
N SER A 9 8.97 26.78 -44.98
CA SER A 9 8.00 25.71 -44.76
C SER A 9 8.65 24.37 -44.36
N ILE A 10 9.94 24.18 -44.65
CA ILE A 10 10.68 22.95 -44.32
C ILE A 10 11.24 23.03 -42.89
N LEU A 11 11.52 24.23 -42.38
CA LEU A 11 12.06 24.41 -41.03
C LEU A 11 11.00 24.22 -39.93
N PHE A 12 9.72 24.51 -40.22
CA PHE A 12 8.63 24.35 -39.25
C PHE A 12 8.15 22.90 -39.12
N ALA A 13 8.26 22.09 -40.18
CA ALA A 13 7.89 20.66 -40.15
C ALA A 13 8.89 19.80 -39.35
N ALA A 14 10.14 20.24 -39.20
CA ALA A 14 11.15 19.57 -38.38
C ALA A 14 11.01 19.84 -36.87
N LEU A 15 10.25 20.88 -36.49
CA LEU A 15 10.00 21.26 -35.09
C LEU A 15 8.74 20.59 -34.50
N CYS A 16 7.97 19.87 -35.33
CA CYS A 16 6.81 19.07 -34.91
C CYS A 16 7.08 17.56 -34.98
N LEU A 17 8.34 17.13 -34.90
CA LEU A 17 8.63 15.75 -34.58
C LEU A 17 8.12 15.52 -33.14
N PRO A 18 7.15 14.62 -32.92
CA PRO A 18 6.89 14.16 -31.56
C PRO A 18 8.21 13.58 -31.07
N PHE A 19 8.78 14.20 -30.04
CA PHE A 19 9.75 13.51 -29.21
C PHE A 19 9.05 12.27 -28.70
N VAL A 20 9.24 11.14 -29.39
CA VAL A 20 9.01 9.84 -28.82
C VAL A 20 10.04 9.77 -27.71
N LEU A 21 9.63 10.17 -26.51
CA LEU A 21 10.33 9.88 -25.27
C LEU A 21 10.35 8.35 -25.17
N SER A 22 11.32 7.73 -25.84
CA SER A 22 11.74 6.40 -25.46
C SER A 22 12.16 6.51 -24.02
N ALA A 23 11.47 5.77 -23.13
CA ALA A 23 11.82 5.72 -21.72
C ALA A 23 13.32 5.37 -21.63
N GLN A 24 14.15 6.33 -21.21
CA GLN A 24 15.56 6.07 -20.98
C GLN A 24 15.65 5.20 -19.74
N THR A 25 15.96 3.92 -19.93
CA THR A 25 16.36 3.03 -18.85
C THR A 25 17.70 3.52 -18.31
N GLY A 26 17.74 3.88 -17.04
CA GLY A 26 18.96 4.11 -16.29
C GLY A 26 19.77 2.83 -16.10
N PRO A 27 21.01 2.93 -15.60
CA PRO A 27 21.92 1.80 -15.48
C PRO A 27 21.42 0.70 -14.53
N HIS A 28 20.50 1.02 -13.62
CA HIS A 28 19.96 0.11 -12.61
C HIS A 28 18.56 -0.43 -12.95
N ASP A 29 17.96 0.04 -14.05
CA ASP A 29 16.60 -0.31 -14.39
C ASP A 29 16.54 -1.70 -15.06
N MET A 30 15.63 -2.55 -14.59
CA MET A 30 15.35 -3.85 -15.19
C MET A 30 13.88 -3.91 -15.57
N ILE A 31 13.61 -3.93 -16.88
CA ILE A 31 12.27 -4.17 -17.39
C ILE A 31 11.89 -5.63 -17.14
N ILE A 32 10.76 -5.84 -16.48
CA ILE A 32 10.17 -7.15 -16.25
C ILE A 32 9.00 -7.32 -17.22
N PRO A 33 9.03 -8.32 -18.12
CA PRO A 33 7.91 -8.57 -19.02
C PRO A 33 6.69 -9.07 -18.26
N PRO A 34 5.45 -8.78 -18.72
CA PRO A 34 4.22 -9.32 -18.15
C PRO A 34 4.22 -10.85 -18.07
N PHE A 35 3.31 -11.40 -17.27
CA PHE A 35 3.20 -12.85 -17.09
C PHE A 35 2.81 -13.57 -18.38
N THR A 36 3.52 -14.65 -18.69
CA THR A 36 3.40 -15.48 -19.91
C THR A 36 3.17 -16.97 -19.60
N GLY A 37 2.93 -17.32 -18.33
CA GLY A 37 2.62 -18.69 -17.89
C GLY A 37 3.63 -19.29 -16.90
N SER A 38 4.86 -18.78 -16.85
CA SER A 38 5.92 -19.33 -15.97
C SER A 38 6.84 -18.29 -15.32
N ASN A 39 6.80 -17.03 -15.77
CA ASN A 39 7.66 -15.95 -15.30
C ASN A 39 6.98 -15.18 -14.15
N TYR A 40 6.81 -15.82 -12.99
CA TYR A 40 6.26 -15.15 -11.81
C TYR A 40 7.16 -14.00 -11.35
N LEU A 41 6.56 -12.90 -10.92
CA LEU A 41 7.27 -11.68 -10.53
C LEU A 41 8.23 -11.93 -9.36
N ASN A 42 7.79 -12.73 -8.37
CA ASN A 42 8.65 -13.09 -7.24
C ASN A 42 9.87 -13.91 -7.68
N ASP A 43 9.75 -14.80 -8.65
CA ASP A 43 10.87 -15.64 -9.10
C ASP A 43 11.92 -14.78 -9.83
N ILE A 44 11.48 -13.81 -10.63
CA ILE A 44 12.38 -12.87 -11.31
C ILE A 44 13.12 -11.99 -10.29
N ILE A 45 12.40 -11.38 -9.36
CA ILE A 45 13.01 -10.47 -8.36
C ILE A 45 13.95 -11.24 -7.43
N THR A 46 13.52 -12.39 -6.90
CA THR A 46 14.35 -13.17 -5.98
C THR A 46 15.55 -13.80 -6.69
N GLY A 47 15.39 -14.21 -7.94
CA GLY A 47 16.44 -14.79 -8.78
C GLY A 47 17.42 -13.79 -9.40
N ASP A 48 17.23 -12.47 -9.21
CA ASP A 48 18.17 -11.42 -9.64
C ASP A 48 19.43 -11.39 -8.74
N THR A 49 20.15 -12.50 -8.76
CA THR A 49 21.36 -12.78 -7.99
C THR A 49 22.45 -13.38 -8.88
N LEU A 50 23.70 -13.15 -8.51
CA LEU A 50 24.86 -13.86 -8.99
C LEU A 50 24.84 -15.31 -8.49
N ALA A 51 25.68 -16.18 -9.09
CA ALA A 51 25.75 -17.60 -8.73
C ALA A 51 26.15 -17.86 -7.25
N ASN A 52 26.78 -16.89 -6.59
CA ASN A 52 27.14 -16.95 -5.17
C ASN A 52 26.01 -16.47 -4.23
N GLY A 53 24.86 -16.06 -4.77
CA GLY A 53 23.71 -15.56 -4.02
C GLY A 53 23.69 -14.06 -3.78
N ASP A 54 24.76 -13.33 -4.13
CA ASP A 54 24.78 -11.87 -4.03
C ASP A 54 23.82 -11.24 -5.04
N ARG A 55 23.27 -10.07 -4.74
CA ARG A 55 22.44 -9.32 -5.71
C ARG A 55 23.28 -8.93 -6.93
N VAL A 56 22.69 -9.02 -8.13
CA VAL A 56 23.34 -8.54 -9.35
C VAL A 56 23.58 -7.03 -9.27
N ASP A 57 22.63 -6.31 -8.70
CA ASP A 57 22.67 -4.86 -8.51
C ASP A 57 21.93 -4.49 -7.21
N LEU A 58 22.60 -3.73 -6.33
CA LEU A 58 22.04 -3.27 -5.05
C LEU A 58 21.16 -2.02 -5.20
N GLU A 59 21.31 -1.31 -6.31
CA GLU A 59 20.55 -0.10 -6.65
C GLU A 59 19.42 -0.42 -7.64
N ARG A 60 19.21 -1.71 -7.95
CA ARG A 60 18.22 -2.22 -8.89
C ARG A 60 16.85 -1.57 -8.71
N VAL A 61 16.25 -1.20 -9.84
CA VAL A 61 14.84 -0.78 -9.93
C VAL A 61 14.10 -1.68 -10.91
N TYR A 62 13.08 -2.38 -10.41
CA TYR A 62 12.23 -3.24 -11.23
C TYR A 62 11.14 -2.43 -11.93
N TRP A 63 11.16 -2.44 -13.26
CA TRP A 63 10.24 -1.69 -14.11
C TRP A 63 9.18 -2.60 -14.67
N LEU A 64 7.93 -2.35 -14.32
CA LEU A 64 6.77 -3.08 -14.85
C LEU A 64 6.15 -2.30 -16.01
N GLU A 65 5.91 -2.98 -17.12
CA GLU A 65 5.29 -2.44 -18.33
C GLU A 65 3.84 -2.02 -18.07
N ARG A 66 3.44 -0.87 -18.61
CA ARG A 66 2.04 -0.41 -18.61
C ARG A 66 1.16 -1.46 -19.28
N ASP A 67 -0.09 -1.56 -18.83
CA ASP A 67 -1.04 -2.58 -19.27
C ASP A 67 -0.62 -4.05 -18.99
N GLY A 68 0.51 -4.24 -18.30
CA GLY A 68 1.01 -5.55 -17.91
C GLY A 68 0.27 -6.15 -16.72
N THR A 69 0.07 -7.47 -16.76
CA THR A 69 -0.40 -8.28 -15.63
C THR A 69 0.74 -9.15 -15.12
N TYR A 70 0.96 -9.12 -13.81
CA TYR A 70 2.03 -9.80 -13.10
C TYR A 70 1.46 -10.68 -12.00
N LEU A 71 1.97 -11.90 -11.88
CA LEU A 71 1.54 -12.85 -10.86
C LEU A 71 2.64 -13.09 -9.84
N VAL A 72 2.25 -13.14 -8.58
CA VAL A 72 3.10 -13.49 -7.44
C VAL A 72 2.55 -14.77 -6.82
N ASN A 73 3.35 -15.83 -6.82
CA ASN A 73 3.00 -17.14 -6.28
C ASN A 73 3.77 -17.51 -5.00
N SER A 74 4.62 -16.60 -4.52
CA SER A 74 5.30 -16.65 -3.23
C SER A 74 5.65 -15.22 -2.81
N ALA A 75 5.63 -14.93 -1.51
CA ALA A 75 5.93 -13.58 -1.02
C ALA A 75 7.35 -13.14 -1.41
N ILE A 76 7.49 -11.92 -1.92
CA ILE A 76 8.78 -11.28 -2.17
C ILE A 76 9.37 -10.88 -0.82
N ARG A 77 10.43 -11.58 -0.43
CA ARG A 77 11.14 -11.37 0.85
C ARG A 77 12.46 -10.67 0.61
N ASN A 78 12.58 -9.43 1.04
CA ASN A 78 13.84 -8.72 0.99
C ASN A 78 14.65 -8.99 2.26
N ASN A 79 15.69 -9.81 2.13
CA ASN A 79 16.52 -10.21 3.26
C ASN A 79 17.92 -9.60 3.09
N GLY A 80 18.11 -8.40 3.62
CA GLY A 80 19.36 -7.65 3.57
C GLY A 80 19.51 -6.80 2.30
N TRP A 81 18.43 -6.51 1.59
CA TRP A 81 18.45 -5.74 0.35
C TRP A 81 17.18 -4.91 0.15
N ASP A 82 17.30 -3.86 -0.66
CA ASP A 82 16.24 -2.88 -0.89
C ASP A 82 15.35 -3.27 -2.09
N VAL A 83 14.03 -3.11 -1.97
CA VAL A 83 13.10 -3.30 -3.09
C VAL A 83 12.73 -1.94 -3.67
N ARG A 84 13.03 -1.71 -4.94
CA ARG A 84 12.52 -0.58 -5.72
C ARG A 84 11.73 -1.12 -6.89
N ILE A 85 10.43 -0.87 -6.93
CA ILE A 85 9.57 -1.35 -8.01
C ILE A 85 8.61 -0.26 -8.46
N ARG A 86 8.48 -0.09 -9.77
CA ARG A 86 7.66 0.97 -10.36
C ARG A 86 7.11 0.58 -11.73
N ALA A 87 6.07 1.27 -12.15
CA ALA A 87 5.68 1.26 -13.56
C ALA A 87 6.70 2.05 -14.42
N ILE A 88 6.81 1.64 -15.68
CA ILE A 88 7.44 2.44 -16.73
C ILE A 88 6.64 3.74 -16.93
N ASP A 89 7.34 4.85 -17.18
CA ASP A 89 6.69 6.12 -17.53
C ASP A 89 6.02 6.01 -18.90
N GLY A 90 4.76 6.43 -18.99
CA GLY A 90 4.00 6.35 -20.23
C GLY A 90 2.51 6.37 -20.02
N ALA A 91 1.79 6.38 -21.14
CA ALA A 91 0.35 6.17 -21.17
C ALA A 91 0.01 4.69 -20.91
N GLY A 92 -1.26 4.41 -20.64
CA GLY A 92 -1.75 3.06 -20.35
C GLY A 92 -2.08 2.89 -18.87
N THR A 93 -2.69 1.74 -18.57
CA THR A 93 -3.08 1.39 -17.20
C THR A 93 -1.85 1.07 -16.37
N ARG A 94 -1.96 1.33 -15.06
CA ARG A 94 -0.93 0.91 -14.10
C ARG A 94 -0.80 -0.62 -14.14
N PRO A 95 0.43 -1.16 -14.07
CA PRO A 95 0.64 -2.61 -14.02
C PRO A 95 -0.11 -3.25 -12.85
N LEU A 96 -0.78 -4.37 -13.11
CA LEU A 96 -1.49 -5.14 -12.09
C LEU A 96 -0.58 -6.23 -11.52
N VAL A 97 -0.48 -6.29 -10.20
CA VAL A 97 0.25 -7.33 -9.46
C VAL A 97 -0.76 -8.11 -8.62
N TYR A 98 -1.04 -9.34 -9.04
CA TYR A 98 -1.93 -10.27 -8.37
C TYR A 98 -1.16 -11.29 -7.54
N MET A 99 -1.70 -11.68 -6.40
CA MET A 99 -1.33 -12.96 -5.78
C MET A 99 -2.12 -14.11 -6.41
N THR A 100 -1.45 -15.24 -6.58
CA THR A 100 -2.04 -16.48 -7.11
C THR A 100 -1.50 -17.68 -6.35
N THR A 101 -2.26 -18.78 -6.35
CA THR A 101 -1.82 -20.05 -5.77
C THR A 101 -0.60 -20.58 -6.51
N ASN A 102 0.40 -21.02 -5.76
CA ASN A 102 1.57 -21.71 -6.30
C ASN A 102 1.16 -23.07 -6.87
N THR A 103 1.35 -23.26 -8.17
CA THR A 103 0.95 -24.49 -8.86
C THR A 103 1.74 -25.73 -8.43
N SER A 104 2.93 -25.54 -7.84
CA SER A 104 3.79 -26.64 -7.39
C SER A 104 3.56 -27.01 -5.93
N SER A 105 3.39 -26.04 -5.03
CA SER A 105 3.21 -26.29 -3.58
C SER A 105 1.76 -26.25 -3.11
N GLY A 106 0.83 -25.77 -3.95
CA GLY A 106 -0.58 -25.52 -3.58
C GLY A 106 -0.78 -24.40 -2.55
N SER A 107 0.28 -23.68 -2.19
CA SER A 107 0.24 -22.62 -1.18
C SER A 107 -0.08 -21.26 -1.79
N PHE A 108 -0.79 -20.41 -1.05
CA PHE A 108 -1.00 -19.01 -1.40
C PHE A 108 0.07 -18.12 -0.73
N PRO A 109 0.53 -17.02 -1.35
CA PRO A 109 1.63 -16.21 -0.82
C PRO A 109 1.38 -15.60 0.56
N GLY A 110 0.12 -15.26 0.86
CA GLY A 110 -0.30 -14.56 2.07
C GLY A 110 -0.08 -13.05 2.02
N GLU A 111 1.02 -12.60 1.44
CA GLU A 111 1.37 -11.21 1.14
C GLU A 111 2.15 -11.11 -0.19
N ILE A 112 2.12 -9.95 -0.86
CA ILE A 112 2.98 -9.67 -2.03
C ILE A 112 4.41 -9.39 -1.55
N PHE A 113 4.55 -8.45 -0.62
CA PHE A 113 5.84 -8.07 -0.04
C PHE A 113 5.88 -8.41 1.44
N ARG A 114 6.91 -9.17 1.83
CA ARG A 114 7.21 -9.43 3.24
C ARG A 114 8.59 -8.85 3.56
N VAL A 115 8.58 -7.67 4.17
CA VAL A 115 9.77 -6.86 4.43
C VAL A 115 10.51 -7.38 5.65
N VAL A 116 11.71 -7.93 5.44
CA VAL A 116 12.49 -8.55 6.54
C VAL A 116 13.71 -7.71 6.88
N ALA A 117 14.47 -7.29 5.87
CA ALA A 117 15.63 -6.44 6.02
C ALA A 117 15.89 -5.65 4.73
N GLY A 118 15.61 -4.35 4.77
CA GLY A 118 15.79 -3.39 3.68
C GLY A 118 14.55 -2.51 3.47
N ASN A 119 14.74 -1.40 2.79
CA ASN A 119 13.69 -0.43 2.50
C ASN A 119 12.86 -0.88 1.28
N VAL A 120 11.65 -0.33 1.16
CA VAL A 120 10.73 -0.66 0.07
C VAL A 120 10.14 0.60 -0.53
N TRP A 121 10.28 0.73 -1.85
CA TRP A 121 9.69 1.79 -2.67
C TRP A 121 8.79 1.18 -3.73
N ILE A 122 7.51 1.57 -3.73
CA ILE A 122 6.50 1.12 -4.68
C ILE A 122 5.89 2.34 -5.36
N LYS A 123 5.87 2.35 -6.70
CA LYS A 123 5.34 3.49 -7.45
C LYS A 123 4.47 3.09 -8.64
N ASP A 124 3.31 3.72 -8.75
CA ASP A 124 2.39 3.61 -9.89
C ASP A 124 1.93 2.17 -10.21
N LEU A 125 1.70 1.34 -9.19
CA LEU A 125 1.24 -0.05 -9.36
C LEU A 125 -0.20 -0.25 -8.85
N ILE A 126 -0.86 -1.32 -9.30
CA ILE A 126 -2.09 -1.84 -8.71
C ILE A 126 -1.75 -3.16 -8.02
N LEU A 127 -1.85 -3.20 -6.69
CA LEU A 127 -1.60 -4.37 -5.87
C LEU A 127 -2.93 -4.99 -5.45
N VAL A 128 -3.15 -6.25 -5.83
CA VAL A 128 -4.44 -6.92 -5.62
C VAL A 128 -4.25 -8.26 -4.92
N GLY A 129 -5.08 -8.52 -3.92
CA GLY A 129 -4.92 -9.68 -3.07
C GLY A 129 -5.19 -11.04 -3.71
N TYR A 130 -5.93 -11.10 -4.82
CA TYR A 130 -6.23 -12.34 -5.54
C TYR A 130 -6.60 -12.03 -6.99
N VAL A 131 -6.55 -13.02 -7.89
CA VAL A 131 -6.92 -12.84 -9.30
C VAL A 131 -8.44 -12.65 -9.45
N GLU A 132 -8.88 -11.39 -9.53
CA GLU A 132 -10.32 -11.02 -9.56
C GLU A 132 -11.08 -11.60 -10.76
N ALA A 133 -10.38 -11.85 -11.88
CA ALA A 133 -10.95 -12.48 -13.07
C ALA A 133 -11.34 -13.96 -12.87
N VAL A 134 -10.94 -14.58 -11.75
CA VAL A 134 -11.25 -15.96 -11.40
C VAL A 134 -12.13 -15.96 -10.14
N PRO A 135 -13.47 -16.05 -10.27
CA PRO A 135 -14.38 -15.86 -9.12
C PRO A 135 -14.11 -16.77 -7.92
N GLY A 136 -13.61 -17.99 -8.14
CA GLY A 136 -13.24 -18.91 -7.06
C GLY A 136 -12.06 -18.45 -6.21
N GLU A 137 -11.17 -17.60 -6.75
CA GLU A 137 -10.00 -17.06 -6.06
C GLU A 137 -10.35 -16.05 -4.98
N ILE A 138 -11.60 -15.56 -4.92
CA ILE A 138 -12.09 -14.84 -3.73
C ILE A 138 -11.86 -15.71 -2.49
N GLY A 139 -11.97 -17.04 -2.64
CA GLY A 139 -11.34 -18.16 -1.91
C GLY A 139 -10.12 -17.86 -1.04
N ASN A 140 -9.19 -17.12 -1.64
CA ASN A 140 -7.84 -16.96 -1.18
C ASN A 140 -7.56 -15.53 -0.71
N ILE A 141 -8.59 -14.69 -0.55
CA ILE A 141 -8.40 -13.30 -0.14
C ILE A 141 -7.46 -13.20 1.07
N PRO A 142 -6.33 -12.50 0.91
CA PRO A 142 -5.20 -12.55 1.84
C PRO A 142 -5.47 -11.72 3.08
N SER A 143 -4.70 -11.98 4.13
CA SER A 143 -4.68 -11.09 5.29
C SER A 143 -4.17 -9.70 4.90
N GLY A 144 -3.13 -9.59 4.07
CA GLY A 144 -2.66 -8.29 3.59
C GLY A 144 -1.83 -8.32 2.32
N LEU A 145 -1.36 -7.15 1.89
CA LEU A 145 -0.52 -7.01 0.69
C LEU A 145 0.95 -6.83 1.06
N ILE A 146 1.22 -6.09 2.14
CA ILE A 146 2.56 -5.75 2.60
C ILE A 146 2.64 -6.03 4.11
N ARG A 147 3.65 -6.80 4.52
CA ARG A 147 3.97 -7.03 5.93
C ARG A 147 5.42 -6.66 6.22
N VAL A 148 5.64 -5.82 7.22
CA VAL A 148 6.97 -5.38 7.67
C VAL A 148 7.33 -6.09 8.96
N ASP A 149 8.21 -7.08 8.87
CA ASP A 149 8.71 -7.86 10.01
C ASP A 149 9.95 -7.24 10.64
N GLY A 150 10.78 -6.61 9.83
CA GLY A 150 12.05 -6.04 10.25
C GLY A 150 11.92 -4.67 10.94
N VAL A 151 12.99 -4.25 11.64
CA VAL A 151 13.08 -2.96 12.33
C VAL A 151 13.98 -1.95 11.60
N GLY A 152 13.63 -0.67 11.65
CA GLY A 152 14.48 0.43 11.22
C GLY A 152 14.45 0.74 9.72
N PHE A 153 13.36 0.43 9.03
CA PHE A 153 13.23 0.59 7.57
C PHE A 153 12.25 1.70 7.17
N ASP A 154 12.37 2.08 5.90
CA ASP A 154 11.45 2.99 5.22
C ASP A 154 10.56 2.22 4.25
N LEU A 155 9.25 2.49 4.32
CA LEU A 155 8.25 2.03 3.37
C LEU A 155 7.64 3.26 2.69
N GLU A 156 7.85 3.39 1.39
CA GLU A 156 7.29 4.49 0.61
C GLU A 156 6.45 3.98 -0.56
N ILE A 157 5.23 4.49 -0.66
CA ILE A 157 4.26 4.09 -1.69
C ILE A 157 3.67 5.34 -2.33
N TYR A 158 3.80 5.44 -3.64
CA TYR A 158 3.37 6.60 -4.42
C TYR A 158 2.45 6.20 -5.57
N GLY A 159 1.38 6.96 -5.78
CA GLY A 159 0.55 6.86 -7.00
C GLY A 159 -0.08 5.49 -7.23
N SER A 160 -0.24 4.67 -6.19
CA SER A 160 -0.57 3.24 -6.32
C SER A 160 -1.98 2.92 -5.83
N ILE A 161 -2.54 1.80 -6.28
CA ILE A 161 -3.82 1.27 -5.82
C ILE A 161 -3.56 -0.01 -5.04
N LEU A 162 -4.10 -0.09 -3.82
CA LEU A 162 -4.05 -1.27 -2.97
C LEU A 162 -5.48 -1.74 -2.74
N THR A 163 -5.77 -3.00 -3.10
CA THR A 163 -7.13 -3.51 -3.03
C THR A 163 -7.22 -5.00 -2.71
N GLN A 164 -8.41 -5.41 -2.22
CA GLN A 164 -8.79 -6.79 -1.96
C GLN A 164 -7.98 -7.48 -0.84
N THR A 165 -8.18 -7.06 0.40
CA THR A 165 -7.67 -7.81 1.56
C THR A 165 -8.76 -8.08 2.56
N ARG A 166 -8.67 -9.18 3.31
CA ARG A 166 -9.58 -9.42 4.44
C ARG A 166 -9.13 -8.71 5.71
N GLY A 167 -7.82 -8.50 5.86
CA GLY A 167 -7.20 -8.05 7.11
C GLY A 167 -6.75 -6.60 7.08
N GLN A 168 -5.64 -6.32 6.42
CA GLN A 168 -5.04 -5.00 6.29
C GLN A 168 -4.19 -4.92 5.04
N HIS A 169 -4.19 -3.81 4.31
CA HIS A 169 -3.29 -3.66 3.15
C HIS A 169 -1.83 -3.66 3.60
N ILE A 170 -1.53 -2.92 4.66
CA ILE A 170 -0.18 -2.80 5.23
C ILE A 170 -0.22 -3.22 6.71
N ARG A 171 0.76 -4.02 7.11
CA ARG A 171 0.97 -4.44 8.50
C ARG A 171 2.42 -4.22 8.90
N THR A 172 2.66 -3.67 10.08
CA THR A 172 3.99 -3.68 10.69
C THR A 172 4.00 -4.56 11.93
N GLU A 173 5.10 -5.25 12.14
CA GLU A 173 5.44 -6.01 13.35
C GLU A 173 6.77 -5.48 13.92
N GLY A 174 7.65 -4.96 13.06
CA GLY A 174 8.87 -4.25 13.45
C GLY A 174 8.72 -2.72 13.35
N SER A 175 9.48 -2.00 14.19
CA SER A 175 9.45 -0.53 14.22
C SER A 175 9.95 0.06 12.91
N CYS A 176 9.27 1.06 12.37
CA CYS A 176 9.67 1.73 11.13
C CYS A 176 10.25 3.13 11.42
N ARG A 177 11.18 3.61 10.58
CA ARG A 177 11.60 5.03 10.63
C ARG A 177 10.59 5.88 9.87
N LEU A 178 10.26 5.48 8.66
CA LEU A 178 9.31 6.19 7.81
C LEU A 178 8.31 5.23 7.18
N ILE A 179 7.04 5.59 7.27
CA ILE A 179 6.00 5.07 6.38
C ILE A 179 5.39 6.27 5.67
N ARG A 180 5.64 6.38 4.36
CA ARG A 180 5.10 7.47 3.53
C ARG A 180 4.22 6.91 2.44
N ILE A 181 2.99 7.39 2.38
CA ILE A 181 1.96 6.93 1.46
C ILE A 181 1.33 8.17 0.84
N GLN A 182 1.49 8.34 -0.46
CA GLN A 182 1.03 9.53 -1.15
C GLN A 182 0.37 9.23 -2.49
N ASP A 183 -0.69 9.98 -2.82
CA ASP A 183 -1.39 9.89 -4.09
C ASP A 183 -1.95 8.46 -4.36
N CYS A 184 -2.26 7.72 -3.30
CA CYS A 184 -2.68 6.32 -3.38
C CYS A 184 -4.18 6.13 -3.17
N VAL A 185 -4.71 5.02 -3.68
CA VAL A 185 -6.08 4.55 -3.43
C VAL A 185 -6.03 3.25 -2.64
N PHE A 186 -6.71 3.21 -1.50
CA PHE A 186 -6.94 2.02 -0.71
C PHE A 186 -8.41 1.66 -0.86
N SER A 187 -8.70 0.46 -1.38
CA SER A 187 -10.08 0.01 -1.55
C SER A 187 -10.31 -1.42 -1.06
N ASN A 188 -11.57 -1.73 -0.73
CA ASN A 188 -12.05 -3.09 -0.45
C ASN A 188 -11.19 -3.79 0.61
N MET A 189 -11.29 -3.28 1.84
CA MET A 189 -10.58 -3.78 3.01
C MET A 189 -11.57 -4.40 3.99
N GLY A 190 -11.46 -5.70 4.20
CA GLY A 190 -12.35 -6.46 5.07
C GLY A 190 -13.13 -7.53 4.31
N ASP A 191 -13.35 -8.66 4.95
CA ASP A 191 -14.22 -9.72 4.45
C ASP A 191 -14.81 -10.48 5.64
N LEU A 192 -16.10 -10.27 5.93
CA LEU A 192 -16.83 -10.94 7.00
C LEU A 192 -17.00 -12.45 6.76
N GLY A 193 -16.91 -12.91 5.51
CA GLY A 193 -16.96 -14.33 5.20
C GLY A 193 -15.74 -15.09 5.72
N ARG A 194 -14.60 -14.39 5.93
CA ARG A 194 -13.31 -14.99 6.30
C ARG A 194 -12.56 -14.29 7.43
N SER A 195 -13.15 -13.26 8.03
CA SER A 195 -12.50 -12.47 9.09
C SER A 195 -13.50 -11.98 10.13
N ASN A 196 -12.99 -11.21 11.10
CA ASN A 196 -13.80 -10.58 12.15
C ASN A 196 -13.98 -9.08 11.88
N PHE A 197 -14.82 -8.41 12.67
CA PHE A 197 -15.09 -6.99 12.52
C PHE A 197 -13.90 -6.06 12.83
N GLY A 198 -12.85 -6.54 13.53
CA GLY A 198 -11.57 -5.85 13.70
C GLY A 198 -10.63 -5.99 12.48
N ALA A 199 -11.12 -6.57 11.39
CA ALA A 199 -10.42 -6.71 10.11
C ALA A 199 -10.86 -5.62 9.11
N GLY A 200 -10.09 -5.43 8.03
CA GLY A 200 -10.31 -4.39 7.03
C GLY A 200 -9.69 -3.05 7.37
N LYS A 201 -8.35 -2.98 7.35
CA LYS A 201 -7.58 -1.77 7.66
C LYS A 201 -6.68 -1.30 6.52
N ALA A 202 -6.39 0.00 6.42
CA ALA A 202 -5.37 0.45 5.48
C ALA A 202 -3.98 0.11 6.02
N ILE A 203 -3.69 0.53 7.26
CA ILE A 203 -2.46 0.20 7.97
C ILE A 203 -2.72 -0.28 9.40
N ASP A 204 -2.10 -1.40 9.76
CA ASP A 204 -2.04 -1.94 11.12
C ASP A 204 -0.61 -1.79 11.65
N VAL A 205 -0.34 -0.71 12.38
CA VAL A 205 0.92 -0.47 13.08
C VAL A 205 0.89 -1.27 14.37
N ARG A 206 1.20 -2.57 14.28
CA ARG A 206 0.88 -3.51 15.35
C ARG A 206 2.03 -3.69 16.33
N GLY A 207 1.74 -3.39 17.60
CA GLY A 207 2.63 -3.76 18.71
C GLY A 207 3.99 -3.06 18.69
N THR A 208 4.15 -2.02 17.87
CA THR A 208 5.45 -1.46 17.50
C THR A 208 5.34 0.02 17.16
N SER A 209 6.45 0.76 17.14
CA SER A 209 6.48 2.20 16.85
C SER A 209 6.69 2.53 15.37
N VAL A 210 6.39 3.77 15.00
CA VAL A 210 6.86 4.38 13.75
C VAL A 210 7.32 5.79 14.06
N ASP A 211 8.53 6.16 13.62
CA ASP A 211 9.03 7.52 13.88
C ASP A 211 8.21 8.55 13.08
N SER A 212 7.98 8.32 11.78
CA SER A 212 7.12 9.17 10.95
C SER A 212 6.11 8.37 10.13
N LEU A 213 4.82 8.60 10.35
CA LEU A 213 3.71 8.12 9.51
C LEU A 213 3.12 9.30 8.72
N VAL A 214 3.31 9.29 7.41
CA VAL A 214 2.91 10.35 6.49
C VAL A 214 1.94 9.79 5.45
N MET A 215 0.69 10.24 5.50
CA MET A 215 -0.37 9.84 4.57
C MET A 215 -0.99 11.10 3.96
N VAL A 216 -0.62 11.41 2.72
CA VAL A 216 -1.01 12.65 2.03
C VAL A 216 -1.72 12.38 0.72
N ASN A 217 -2.83 13.07 0.46
CA ASN A 217 -3.57 12.98 -0.80
C ASN A 217 -3.98 11.54 -1.18
N ASN A 218 -4.41 10.74 -0.20
CA ASN A 218 -4.88 9.38 -0.44
C ASN A 218 -6.40 9.30 -0.42
N THR A 219 -6.95 8.31 -1.12
CA THR A 219 -8.37 7.97 -1.06
C THR A 219 -8.56 6.60 -0.41
N PHE A 220 -9.41 6.50 0.61
CA PHE A 220 -9.79 5.25 1.27
C PHE A 220 -11.27 4.99 1.01
N VAL A 221 -11.60 3.86 0.37
CA VAL A 221 -12.97 3.51 -0.03
C VAL A 221 -13.30 2.11 0.43
N ASN A 222 -14.49 1.91 1.02
CA ASN A 222 -14.99 0.60 1.44
C ASN A 222 -14.02 -0.13 2.38
N PHE A 223 -14.04 0.27 3.65
CA PHE A 223 -13.25 -0.36 4.71
C PHE A 223 -14.12 -0.76 5.89
N GLN A 224 -13.84 -1.93 6.44
CA GLN A 224 -14.65 -2.52 7.50
C GLN A 224 -14.27 -2.00 8.90
N ASP A 225 -12.98 -1.80 9.18
CA ASP A 225 -12.51 -1.32 10.49
C ASP A 225 -11.82 0.05 10.35
N ARG A 226 -10.52 0.16 10.55
CA ARG A 226 -9.85 1.47 10.67
C ARG A 226 -8.99 1.77 9.45
N VAL A 227 -8.84 3.06 9.10
CA VAL A 227 -7.75 3.44 8.18
C VAL A 227 -6.41 3.24 8.87
N ILE A 228 -6.23 3.81 10.07
CA ILE A 228 -5.05 3.58 10.91
C ILE A 228 -5.46 2.80 12.15
N ARG A 229 -4.82 1.65 12.37
CA ARG A 229 -4.83 0.96 13.67
C ARG A 229 -3.44 1.02 14.29
N HIS A 230 -3.37 1.61 15.47
CA HIS A 230 -2.21 1.61 16.35
C HIS A 230 -2.61 1.20 17.77
N ARG A 231 -3.39 0.12 17.86
CA ARG A 231 -3.93 -0.40 19.12
C ARG A 231 -2.97 -1.36 19.79
N SER A 232 -2.87 -1.25 21.11
CA SER A 232 -2.07 -2.09 22.00
C SER A 232 -0.60 -2.10 21.58
N SER A 233 -0.13 -0.92 21.17
CA SER A 233 1.25 -0.70 20.78
C SER A 233 2.14 -0.50 22.01
N THR A 234 3.40 -0.91 21.88
CA THR A 234 4.45 -0.73 22.89
C THR A 234 5.29 0.53 22.66
N GLY A 235 5.05 1.24 21.56
CA GLY A 235 5.71 2.50 21.23
C GLY A 235 4.81 3.40 20.39
N ALA A 236 5.19 4.67 20.26
CA ALA A 236 4.35 5.69 19.64
C ALA A 236 4.50 5.81 18.11
N ILE A 237 3.51 6.42 17.47
CA ILE A 237 3.69 7.16 16.22
C ILE A 237 4.33 8.51 16.58
N GLY A 238 5.62 8.70 16.29
CA GLY A 238 6.36 9.91 16.68
C GLY A 238 5.80 11.19 16.03
N THR A 239 5.76 11.17 14.70
CA THR A 239 5.14 12.21 13.86
C THR A 239 4.02 11.59 13.02
N LEU A 240 2.83 12.17 13.08
CA LEU A 240 1.70 11.83 12.20
C LEU A 240 1.35 13.02 11.31
N ILE A 241 1.41 12.82 9.99
CA ILE A 241 0.85 13.75 9.01
C ILE A 241 -0.23 12.99 8.24
N PHE A 242 -1.49 13.40 8.44
CA PHE A 242 -2.65 12.87 7.74
C PHE A 242 -3.38 14.04 7.06
N ASP A 243 -2.98 14.35 5.82
CA ASP A 243 -3.38 15.58 5.14
C ASP A 243 -3.98 15.34 3.75
N HIS A 244 -5.02 16.10 3.37
CA HIS A 244 -5.67 16.03 2.06
C HIS A 244 -6.20 14.65 1.67
N ASN A 245 -6.55 13.80 2.64
CA ASN A 245 -7.11 12.48 2.35
C ASN A 245 -8.63 12.52 2.21
N THR A 246 -9.18 11.60 1.41
CA THR A 246 -10.61 11.38 1.25
C THR A 246 -10.99 9.99 1.76
N LEU A 247 -11.91 9.90 2.70
CA LEU A 247 -12.41 8.65 3.27
C LEU A 247 -13.89 8.51 2.92
N VAL A 248 -14.26 7.38 2.31
CA VAL A 248 -15.62 7.10 1.83
C VAL A 248 -16.05 5.70 2.22
N ASN A 249 -17.29 5.54 2.72
CA ASN A 249 -17.91 4.25 3.01
C ASN A 249 -17.08 3.38 3.98
N GLY A 250 -16.70 3.97 5.11
CA GLY A 250 -16.07 3.28 6.22
C GLY A 250 -17.13 2.77 7.21
N MET A 251 -17.22 1.45 7.39
CA MET A 251 -18.00 0.92 8.51
C MET A 251 -17.39 1.40 9.84
N SER A 252 -16.06 1.37 9.93
CA SER A 252 -15.30 1.77 11.10
C SER A 252 -15.81 1.18 12.39
N TYR A 253 -15.85 -0.14 12.39
CA TYR A 253 -16.33 -0.91 13.52
C TYR A 253 -15.67 -0.49 14.84
N HIS A 254 -14.36 -0.26 14.87
CA HIS A 254 -13.66 0.19 16.08
C HIS A 254 -12.95 1.55 15.92
N GLY A 255 -13.59 2.48 15.21
CA GLY A 255 -13.08 3.83 14.94
C GLY A 255 -12.51 3.98 13.54
N THR A 256 -12.34 5.22 13.09
CA THR A 256 -11.76 5.54 11.78
C THR A 256 -10.24 5.62 11.88
N LEU A 257 -9.74 6.38 12.87
CA LEU A 257 -8.32 6.53 13.18
C LEU A 257 -8.08 6.16 14.66
N ALA A 258 -7.64 4.93 14.91
CA ALA A 258 -7.22 4.48 16.23
C ALA A 258 -5.71 4.70 16.34
N LEU A 259 -5.31 5.86 16.86
CA LEU A 259 -3.94 6.37 16.76
C LEU A 259 -3.04 5.91 17.90
N GLY A 260 -3.55 5.23 18.92
CA GLY A 260 -2.75 4.69 20.01
C GLY A 260 -1.89 5.75 20.70
N TRP A 261 -0.65 5.39 21.03
CA TRP A 261 0.36 6.33 21.50
C TRP A 261 0.86 7.21 20.36
N VAL A 262 0.84 8.53 20.55
CA VAL A 262 1.34 9.50 19.59
C VAL A 262 2.36 10.43 20.23
N GLY A 263 3.31 10.91 19.44
CA GLY A 263 4.25 11.95 19.86
C GLY A 263 3.62 13.35 19.84
N ASN A 264 4.48 14.36 19.96
CA ASN A 264 4.04 15.76 20.07
C ASN A 264 3.72 16.42 18.71
N ASP A 265 3.92 15.72 17.58
CA ASP A 265 3.62 16.25 16.24
C ASP A 265 2.55 15.41 15.53
N VAL A 266 1.29 15.76 15.76
CA VAL A 266 0.14 15.17 15.09
C VAL A 266 -0.60 16.24 14.29
N LYS A 267 -0.65 16.06 12.98
CA LYS A 267 -1.35 16.93 12.03
C LYS A 267 -2.38 16.13 11.25
N ILE A 268 -3.66 16.42 11.49
CA ILE A 268 -4.79 15.86 10.74
C ILE A 268 -5.55 17.03 10.10
N THR A 269 -5.27 17.30 8.83
CA THR A 269 -5.69 18.55 8.18
C THR A 269 -6.28 18.31 6.78
N ASN A 270 -7.20 19.17 6.34
CA ASN A 270 -7.70 19.20 4.96
C ASN A 270 -8.30 17.88 4.43
N ASN A 271 -8.81 17.01 5.31
CA ASN A 271 -9.37 15.72 4.92
C ASN A 271 -10.88 15.80 4.70
N LEU A 272 -11.40 15.01 3.76
CA LEU A 272 -12.83 14.77 3.57
C LEU A 272 -13.20 13.42 4.20
N PHE A 273 -14.13 13.46 5.16
CA PHE A 273 -14.72 12.26 5.78
C PHE A 273 -16.19 12.17 5.36
N LEU A 274 -16.50 11.29 4.41
CA LEU A 274 -17.85 11.04 3.92
C LEU A 274 -18.24 9.61 4.32
N ASP A 275 -19.23 9.46 5.20
CA ASP A 275 -19.67 8.13 5.65
C ASP A 275 -18.49 7.26 6.13
N SER A 276 -17.56 7.84 6.89
CA SER A 276 -16.35 7.14 7.37
C SER A 276 -16.55 6.42 8.72
N PHE A 277 -17.76 6.47 9.29
CA PHE A 277 -18.15 5.84 10.54
C PHE A 277 -19.62 5.39 10.49
N VAL A 278 -19.98 4.64 9.44
CA VAL A 278 -21.38 4.29 9.12
C VAL A 278 -22.02 3.45 10.23
N ALA A 279 -21.26 2.63 10.95
CA ALA A 279 -21.80 1.89 12.09
C ALA A 279 -22.25 2.81 13.24
N GLY A 280 -21.91 4.11 13.21
CA GLY A 280 -22.38 5.09 14.19
C GLY A 280 -21.87 4.80 15.60
N ASN A 281 -22.51 5.39 16.61
CA ASN A 281 -22.27 5.02 18.01
C ASN A 281 -23.45 4.17 18.50
N ASP A 282 -23.16 3.10 19.23
CA ASP A 282 -24.13 2.19 19.82
C ASP A 282 -23.67 1.73 21.22
N THR A 283 -24.42 0.82 21.83
CA THR A 283 -24.13 0.24 23.16
C THR A 283 -23.72 -1.23 23.07
N ASP A 284 -23.24 -1.70 21.92
CA ASP A 284 -22.71 -3.06 21.77
C ASP A 284 -21.37 -3.16 22.52
N ALA A 285 -21.36 -3.93 23.60
CA ALA A 285 -20.18 -4.09 24.44
C ALA A 285 -18.98 -4.68 23.69
N SER A 286 -19.21 -5.55 22.69
CA SER A 286 -18.12 -6.16 21.91
C SER A 286 -17.41 -5.12 21.06
N ARG A 287 -18.18 -4.20 20.47
CA ARG A 287 -17.67 -3.07 19.70
C ARG A 287 -17.00 -2.03 20.58
N GLN A 288 -17.61 -1.68 21.73
CA GLN A 288 -17.03 -0.72 22.67
C GLN A 288 -15.68 -1.20 23.26
N ALA A 289 -15.46 -2.51 23.35
CA ALA A 289 -14.26 -3.09 23.96
C ALA A 289 -12.92 -2.65 23.34
N GLU A 290 -12.90 -2.22 22.07
CA GLU A 290 -11.67 -1.72 21.44
C GLU A 290 -11.51 -0.18 21.43
N PHE A 291 -12.43 0.57 22.04
CA PHE A 291 -12.30 2.02 22.26
C PHE A 291 -11.72 2.38 23.64
N ASN A 292 -11.45 1.35 24.45
CA ASN A 292 -11.00 1.47 25.84
C ASN A 292 -9.65 2.17 26.02
N GLU A 293 -8.82 2.21 24.98
CA GLU A 293 -7.51 2.87 25.01
C GLU A 293 -7.61 4.40 25.08
N SER A 294 -8.76 4.99 24.71
CA SER A 294 -8.97 6.43 24.81
C SER A 294 -9.10 6.96 26.24
N GLY A 295 -9.42 6.09 27.21
CA GLY A 295 -9.77 6.49 28.57
C GLY A 295 -11.10 7.25 28.70
N GLU A 296 -11.80 7.54 27.59
CA GLU A 296 -13.09 8.21 27.61
C GLU A 296 -14.24 7.23 27.87
N SER A 297 -15.19 7.64 28.70
CA SER A 297 -16.41 6.87 28.98
C SER A 297 -17.66 7.59 28.46
N ASP A 298 -18.65 6.81 28.05
CA ASP A 298 -20.00 7.30 27.75
C ASP A 298 -20.82 7.52 29.04
N ALA A 299 -22.09 7.90 28.89
CA ALA A 299 -22.99 8.16 30.02
C ALA A 299 -23.31 6.92 30.88
N PHE A 300 -22.99 5.72 30.40
CA PHE A 300 -23.21 4.45 31.09
C PHE A 300 -21.91 3.89 31.69
N GLY A 301 -20.80 4.61 31.58
CA GLY A 301 -19.49 4.18 32.07
C GLY A 301 -18.78 3.17 31.18
N LEU A 302 -19.23 3.00 29.94
CA LEU A 302 -18.59 2.13 28.94
C LEU A 302 -17.64 2.94 28.05
N PRO A 303 -16.64 2.32 27.39
CA PRO A 303 -15.74 3.05 26.51
C PRO A 303 -16.48 3.83 25.43
N ARG A 304 -16.15 5.11 25.30
CA ARG A 304 -16.80 6.00 24.33
C ARG A 304 -16.37 5.66 22.91
N MET A 305 -17.34 5.44 22.01
CA MET A 305 -17.06 5.27 20.59
C MET A 305 -16.75 6.60 19.91
N ASN A 306 -15.47 6.82 19.59
CA ASN A 306 -14.94 8.03 18.95
C ASN A 306 -14.45 7.73 17.52
N TRP A 307 -14.60 8.68 16.60
CA TRP A 307 -14.11 8.53 15.21
C TRP A 307 -12.58 8.47 15.16
N ILE A 308 -11.95 9.34 15.95
CA ILE A 308 -10.51 9.51 16.05
C ILE A 308 -10.19 9.51 17.55
N PHE A 309 -9.22 8.69 17.97
CA PHE A 309 -8.80 8.64 19.37
C PHE A 309 -7.34 8.23 19.50
N THR A 310 -6.74 8.65 20.61
CA THR A 310 -5.38 8.34 21.05
C THR A 310 -5.42 7.78 22.47
N VAL A 311 -4.33 7.18 22.91
CA VAL A 311 -4.10 6.90 24.33
C VAL A 311 -3.85 8.23 25.06
N PRO A 312 -4.44 8.48 26.24
CA PRO A 312 -4.09 9.63 27.07
C PRO A 312 -2.61 9.59 27.46
N ASN A 313 -1.92 10.73 27.32
CA ASN A 313 -0.56 10.91 27.81
C ASN A 313 -0.51 11.04 29.34
#